data_AF-A0A351G4C8-F1
#
_entry.id   AF-A0A351G4C8-F1
#
_cell.length_a   1.000
_cell.length_b   1.000
_cell.length_c   1.000
_cell.angle_alpha   90.00
_cell.angle_beta   90.00
_cell.angle_gamma   90.00
#
_symmetry.space_group_name_H-M   'P 1'
#
loop_
_entity.id
_entity.type
_entity.pdbx_description
1 polymer ?
#
loop_
_entity_poly.entity_id
_entity_poly.type
_entity_poly.pdbx_seq_one_letter_code
_entity_poly.pdbx_strand_id
1 'polypeptide(L)' 'MALFSRDLGIDLGTISTRIAEGDQVILREPTVVAVHLQQQKIVEIGQEA' A
#
# COMPACT_ATOMS: atom_id res chain seq x y z
N MET A 1 -25.09 6.68 8.96
CA MET A 1 -25.05 5.94 7.68
C MET A 1 -23.89 6.50 6.87
N ALA A 2 -23.00 5.65 6.38
CA ALA A 2 -21.74 6.07 5.76
C ALA A 2 -21.99 6.96 4.54
N LEU A 3 -21.77 8.26 4.69
CA LEU A 3 -21.94 9.27 3.64
C LEU A 3 -20.68 9.43 2.75
N PHE A 4 -19.61 8.70 3.05
CA PHE A 4 -18.36 8.70 2.29
C PHE A 4 -17.81 7.28 2.17
N SER A 5 -18.17 6.56 1.10
CA SER A 5 -17.49 5.32 0.69
C SER A 5 -16.62 5.63 -0.53
N ARG A 6 -15.40 5.06 -0.56
CA ARG A 6 -14.52 5.10 -1.73
C ARG A 6 -14.37 3.69 -2.27
N ASP A 7 -14.51 3.54 -3.57
CA ASP A 7 -14.26 2.27 -4.25
C ASP A 7 -12.80 2.23 -4.68
N LEU A 8 -12.06 1.25 -4.14
CA LEU A 8 -10.63 1.09 -4.41
C LEU A 8 -10.35 -0.27 -5.03
N GLY A 9 -9.61 -0.28 -6.13
CA GLY A 9 -8.96 -1.48 -6.67
C GLY A 9 -7.57 -1.62 -6.05
N ILE A 10 -7.23 -2.81 -5.54
CA ILE A 10 -5.92 -3.08 -4.94
C ILE A 10 -5.28 -4.27 -5.65
N ASP A 11 -4.09 -4.05 -6.21
CA ASP A 11 -3.23 -5.08 -6.79
C ASP A 11 -2.04 -5.31 -5.86
N LEU A 12 -1.92 -6.52 -5.31
CA LEU A 12 -0.88 -6.94 -4.36
C LEU A 12 0.11 -7.90 -5.05
N GLY A 13 0.83 -7.40 -6.05
CA GLY A 13 1.85 -8.19 -6.74
C GLY A 13 3.12 -8.37 -5.93
N THR A 14 3.92 -9.39 -6.25
CA THR A 14 5.19 -9.68 -5.55
C THR A 14 6.21 -8.54 -5.61
N ILE A 15 6.23 -7.78 -6.71
CA ILE A 15 7.21 -6.70 -6.93
C ILE A 15 6.63 -5.34 -6.54
N SER A 16 5.33 -5.13 -6.72
CA SER A 16 4.71 -3.81 -6.61
C SER A 16 3.26 -3.90 -6.16
N THR A 17 2.88 -3.01 -5.26
CA THR A 17 1.51 -2.79 -4.80
C THR A 17 0.96 -1.56 -5.51
N ARG A 18 -0.26 -1.66 -6.05
CA ARG A 18 -0.96 -0.53 -6.69
C ARG A 18 -2.33 -0.35 -6.08
N ILE A 19 -2.75 0.90 -5.93
CA ILE A 19 -4.12 1.25 -5.56
C ILE A 19 -4.69 2.14 -6.64
N ALA A 20 -5.90 1.83 -7.10
CA ALA A 20 -6.65 2.62 -8.05
C ALA A 20 -7.97 3.10 -7.44
N GLU A 21 -8.42 4.29 -7.85
CA GLU A 21 -9.77 4.80 -7.62
C GLU A 21 -10.34 5.21 -8.97
N GLY A 22 -11.50 4.66 -9.34
CA GLY A 22 -12.04 4.82 -10.69
C GLY A 22 -11.09 4.26 -11.75
N ASP A 23 -10.69 5.09 -12.72
CA ASP A 23 -9.79 4.75 -13.82
C ASP A 23 -8.33 5.18 -13.58
N GLN A 24 -7.99 5.65 -12.37
CA GLN A 24 -6.66 6.19 -12.06
C GLN A 24 -5.95 5.38 -10.98
N VAL A 25 -4.66 5.08 -11.22
CA VAL A 25 -3.76 4.55 -10.19
C VAL A 25 -3.29 5.72 -9.32
N ILE A 26 -3.68 5.71 -8.05
CA ILE A 26 -3.38 6.77 -7.08
C ILE A 26 -2.19 6.46 -6.18
N LEU A 27 -1.74 5.19 -6.15
CA LEU A 27 -0.54 4.76 -5.44
C LEU A 27 0.14 3.65 -6.21
N ARG A 28 1.47 3.71 -6.26
CA ARG A 28 2.31 2.63 -6.76
C ARG A 28 3.61 2.58 -5.96
N GLU A 29 3.75 1.55 -5.14
CA GLU A 29 4.92 1.31 -4.29
C GLU A 29 5.53 -0.07 -4.58
N PRO A 30 6.82 -0.29 -4.34
CA PRO A 30 7.38 -1.63 -4.18
C PRO A 30 6.61 -2.43 -3.11
N THR A 31 6.40 -3.74 -3.32
CA THR A 31 5.78 -4.61 -2.29
C THR A 31 6.84 -5.04 -1.27
N VAL A 32 7.37 -4.06 -0.55
CA VAL A 32 8.45 -4.22 0.43
C VAL A 32 8.11 -3.43 1.69
N VAL A 33 8.46 -4.01 2.84
CA VAL A 33 8.27 -3.39 4.16
C VAL A 33 9.54 -3.64 4.97
N ALA A 34 10.10 -2.58 5.55
CA ALA A 34 11.22 -2.67 6.48
C ALA A 34 10.69 -2.86 7.90
N VAL A 35 11.26 -3.81 8.63
CA VAL A 35 10.84 -4.15 9.99
C VAL A 35 12.02 -4.14 10.96
N HIS A 36 11.85 -3.47 12.10
CA HIS A 36 12.77 -3.60 13.22
C HIS A 36 12.44 -4.87 14.01
N LEU A 37 13.22 -5.93 13.80
CA LEU A 37 12.91 -7.28 14.30
C LEU A 37 12.76 -7.36 15.82
N GLN A 38 13.68 -6.77 16.62
CA GLN A 38 13.56 -6.87 18.08
C GLN A 38 12.35 -6.13 18.66
N GLN A 39 11.91 -5.05 18.00
CA GLN A 39 10.77 -4.23 18.43
C GLN A 39 9.45 -4.68 17.78
N GLN A 40 9.52 -5.61 16.82
CA GLN A 40 8.40 -6.03 15.97
C GLN A 40 7.62 -4.85 15.38
N LYS A 41 8.34 -3.82 14.91
CA LYS A 41 7.76 -2.58 14.43
C LYS A 41 8.09 -2.36 12.95
N ILE A 42 7.10 -1.95 12.16
CA ILE A 42 7.30 -1.44 10.80
C ILE A 42 8.03 -0.09 10.89
N VAL A 43 9.13 0.05 10.17
CA VAL A 43 9.89 1.31 10.14
C VAL A 43 9.63 2.09 8.86
N GLU A 44 9.58 1.41 7.70
CA GLU A 44 9.35 2.03 6.40
C GLU A 44 8.55 1.08 5.50
N ILE A 45 7.88 1.63 4.48
CA ILE A 45 7.04 0.90 3.52
C ILE A 45 7.33 1.45 2.12
N GLY A 46 7.36 0.58 1.11
CA GLY A 46 7.46 1.00 -0.28
C GLY A 46 8.87 1.44 -0.69
N GLN A 47 9.00 2.59 -1.34
CA GLN A 47 10.27 3.06 -1.90
C GLN A 47 11.34 3.35 -0.83
N GLU A 48 10.93 3.76 0.36
CA GLU A 48 11.81 4.06 1.50
C GLU A 48 12.13 2.83 2.37
N ALA A 49 11.48 1.69 2.08
CA ALA A 49 11.71 0.42 2.78
C ALA A 49 12.98 -0.31 2.36
#